data_AF-A0A4Q3S1T0-F1
#
_entry.id   AF-A0A4Q3S1T0-F1
#
_cell.length_a   1.000
_cell.length_b   1.000
_cell.length_c   1.000
_cell.angle_alpha   90.00
_cell.angle_beta   90.00
_cell.angle_gamma   90.00
#
_symmetry.space_group_name_H-M   'P 1'
#
loop_
_entity.id
_entity.type
_entity.pdbx_description
1 polymer ?
#
loop_
_entity_poly.entity_id
_entity_poly.type
_entity_poly.pdbx_seq_one_letter_code
_entity_poly.pdbx_strand_id
1 'polypeptide(L)'
;LVNGVDTAIWMTDGIVPPARRSTFKGVIFEPEHLTGRTNPYTASYFPSVRKFDDSTRGEQNDYSDRPYILFRFSDVYLVAAEAALKGGATLQDAANMINVLRSRAANKAGQTPAQYALALAAQQVTAANVTLDFILDERSRELFAEDTRWWDLSRTGKLVERVKLYNPEGAAGVQPFNVRRPIPQSQIDLVTEGPKYPQNEGY
;
A
#
# COMPACT_ATOMS: atom_id res chain seq x y z
N LEU A 1 9.30 11.67 31.96
CA LEU A 1 10.59 11.64 31.25
C LEU A 1 11.68 11.31 32.27
N VAL A 2 12.34 10.16 32.18
CA VAL A 2 13.64 9.96 32.84
C VAL A 2 14.63 9.64 31.74
N ASN A 3 15.44 10.63 31.37
CA ASN A 3 16.42 10.50 30.30
C ASN A 3 17.44 9.41 30.69
N GLY A 4 17.63 8.38 29.85
CA GLY A 4 18.59 7.30 30.08
C GLY A 4 18.09 6.06 30.84
N VAL A 5 16.80 5.96 31.19
CA VAL A 5 16.24 4.78 31.91
C VAL A 5 15.35 3.91 31.02
N ASP A 6 14.53 4.52 30.15
CA ASP A 6 13.65 3.79 29.22
C ASP A 6 14.32 3.63 27.84
N THR A 7 14.57 2.40 27.39
CA THR A 7 15.30 2.12 26.13
C THR A 7 14.40 1.71 24.97
N ALA A 8 13.12 1.40 25.20
CA ALA A 8 12.19 0.95 24.17
C ALA A 8 11.17 2.03 23.85
N ILE A 9 11.02 2.35 22.56
CA ILE A 9 9.93 3.18 22.02
C ILE A 9 9.03 2.28 21.18
N TRP A 10 7.73 2.26 21.49
CA TRP A 10 6.71 1.57 20.72
C TRP A 10 5.81 2.58 20.02
N MET A 11 5.87 2.62 18.69
CA MET A 11 4.94 3.41 17.86
C MET A 11 3.72 2.55 17.53
N THR A 12 2.53 3.01 17.91
CA THR A 12 1.30 2.23 17.77
C THR A 12 0.46 2.70 16.59
N ASP A 13 -0.36 1.79 16.06
CA ASP A 13 -1.28 2.06 14.95
C ASP A 13 -2.59 2.72 15.39
N GLY A 14 -2.76 2.94 16.70
CA GLY A 14 -3.92 3.59 17.31
C GLY A 14 -3.74 3.80 18.81
N ILE A 15 -4.79 4.30 19.46
CA ILE A 15 -4.82 4.58 20.90
C ILE A 15 -4.60 3.28 21.68
N VAL A 16 -3.63 3.26 22.59
CA VAL A 16 -3.35 2.12 23.45
C VAL A 16 -4.24 2.19 24.69
N PRO A 17 -5.13 1.21 24.92
CA PRO A 17 -5.96 1.18 26.12
C PRO A 17 -5.10 1.18 27.39
N PRO A 18 -5.57 1.80 28.50
CA PRO A 18 -4.80 1.92 29.74
C PRO A 18 -4.20 0.61 30.24
N ALA A 19 -4.97 -0.49 30.15
CA ALA A 19 -4.53 -1.82 30.57
C ALA A 19 -3.35 -2.38 29.76
N ARG A 20 -3.22 -2.00 28.49
CA ARG A 20 -2.10 -2.39 27.63
C ARG A 20 -0.93 -1.41 27.76
N ARG A 21 -1.21 -0.15 28.08
CA ARG A 21 -0.18 0.85 28.37
C ARG A 21 0.61 0.48 29.64
N SER A 22 -0.06 -0.02 30.67
CA SER A 22 0.58 -0.41 31.94
C SER A 22 1.50 -1.62 31.85
N THR A 23 1.41 -2.42 30.77
CA THR A 23 2.27 -3.62 30.60
C THR A 23 3.55 -3.34 29.81
N PHE A 24 3.60 -2.24 29.06
CA PHE A 24 4.77 -1.90 28.26
C PHE A 24 5.79 -1.10 29.09
N LYS A 25 6.99 -1.67 29.26
CA LYS A 25 8.11 -1.00 29.92
C LYS A 25 8.89 -0.20 28.88
N GLY A 26 8.36 0.97 28.52
CA GLY A 26 8.96 1.89 27.56
C GLY A 26 8.02 3.03 27.18
N VAL A 27 8.43 3.83 26.20
CA VAL A 27 7.65 4.97 25.68
C VAL A 27 6.66 4.49 24.62
N ILE A 28 5.38 4.77 24.81
CA ILE A 28 4.37 4.56 23.78
C ILE A 28 4.17 5.86 23.01
N PHE A 29 4.49 5.85 21.72
CA PHE A 29 4.24 6.94 20.79
C PHE A 29 2.93 6.65 20.06
N GLU A 30 1.87 7.34 20.47
CA GLU A 30 0.58 7.31 19.77
C GLU A 30 0.53 8.42 18.73
N PRO A 31 0.01 8.14 17.52
CA PRO A 31 -0.01 9.10 16.44
C PRO A 31 -0.74 10.40 16.83
N GLU A 32 -1.86 10.31 17.55
CA GLU A 32 -2.68 11.46 17.97
C GLU A 32 -2.00 12.50 18.90
N HIS A 33 -0.82 12.22 19.45
CA HIS A 33 -0.15 13.12 20.40
C HIS A 33 0.61 14.30 19.78
N LEU A 34 0.66 14.40 18.44
CA LEU A 34 1.27 15.57 17.78
C LEU A 34 0.27 16.72 17.70
N THR A 35 0.35 17.65 18.66
CA THR A 35 -0.51 18.83 18.75
C THR A 35 -0.51 19.62 17.43
N GLY A 36 -1.69 19.82 16.84
CA GLY A 36 -1.89 20.64 15.63
C GLY A 36 -1.71 19.90 14.29
N ARG A 37 -1.54 18.57 14.27
CA ARG A 37 -1.45 17.80 13.01
C ARG A 37 -2.69 16.96 12.74
N THR A 38 -3.20 17.03 11.52
CA THR A 38 -4.29 16.17 10.99
C THR A 38 -3.79 14.79 10.54
N ASN A 39 -2.52 14.68 10.16
CA ASN A 39 -1.83 13.41 9.96
C ASN A 39 -0.54 13.39 10.81
N PRO A 40 -0.44 12.50 11.79
CA PRO A 40 0.72 12.43 12.66
C PRO A 40 1.93 11.71 12.07
N TYR A 41 1.75 11.05 10.91
CA TYR A 41 2.86 10.41 10.22
C TYR A 41 3.62 11.42 9.35
N THR A 42 4.94 11.38 9.43
CA THR A 42 5.87 12.20 8.64
C THR A 42 7.00 11.33 8.10
N ALA A 43 7.85 11.88 7.23
CA ALA A 43 9.08 11.21 6.78
C ALA A 43 10.01 10.78 7.94
N SER A 44 9.87 11.35 9.15
CA SER A 44 10.63 10.95 10.34
C SER A 44 9.85 10.05 11.31
N TYR A 45 8.52 10.01 11.20
CA TYR A 45 7.63 9.27 12.09
C TYR A 45 6.61 8.52 11.26
N PHE A 46 6.88 7.26 10.93
CA PHE A 46 6.00 6.45 10.09
C PHE A 46 6.01 5.00 10.59
N PRO A 47 4.89 4.26 10.44
CA PRO A 47 4.88 2.84 10.77
C PRO A 47 5.80 2.11 9.79
N SER A 48 6.72 1.30 10.33
CA SER A 48 7.55 0.43 9.50
C SER A 48 6.73 -0.76 8.98
N VAL A 49 7.00 -1.14 7.73
CA VAL A 49 6.36 -2.29 7.10
C VAL A 49 6.99 -3.57 7.62
N ARG A 50 6.25 -4.34 8.43
CA ARG A 50 6.70 -5.65 8.96
C ARG A 50 6.52 -6.84 8.03
N LYS A 51 5.93 -6.62 6.84
CA LYS A 51 5.58 -7.68 5.88
C LYS A 51 6.81 -8.47 5.40
N PHE A 52 7.95 -7.81 5.36
CA PHE A 52 9.22 -8.36 4.90
C PHE A 52 10.20 -8.61 6.06
N ASP A 53 9.72 -8.53 7.31
CA ASP A 53 10.54 -8.87 8.47
C ASP A 53 10.95 -10.34 8.36
N ASP A 54 12.25 -10.57 8.57
CA ASP A 54 12.86 -11.87 8.45
C ASP A 54 13.64 -12.21 9.72
N SER A 55 13.18 -13.24 10.41
CA SER A 55 13.76 -13.68 11.68
C SER A 55 15.05 -14.48 11.51
N THR A 56 15.42 -14.87 10.29
CA THR A 56 16.64 -15.65 10.01
C THR A 56 17.87 -14.75 9.80
N ARG A 57 17.67 -13.44 9.58
CA ARG A 57 18.76 -12.49 9.34
C ARG A 57 19.59 -12.27 10.60
N GLY A 58 20.91 -12.41 10.47
CA GLY A 58 21.86 -12.17 11.56
C GLY A 58 22.04 -10.68 11.83
N GLU A 59 22.11 -9.87 10.78
CA GLU A 59 22.27 -8.41 10.85
C GLU A 59 21.33 -7.65 9.88
N GLN A 60 21.19 -6.33 10.09
CA GLN A 60 20.28 -5.46 9.33
C GLN A 60 20.58 -5.39 7.82
N ASN A 61 21.81 -5.68 7.38
CA ASN A 61 22.22 -5.63 5.98
C ASN A 61 22.38 -7.01 5.33
N ASP A 62 22.13 -8.10 6.06
CA ASP A 62 22.22 -9.45 5.50
C ASP A 62 21.11 -9.71 4.49
N TYR A 63 21.38 -10.60 3.53
CA TYR A 63 20.32 -11.05 2.63
C TYR A 63 19.21 -11.76 3.40
N SER A 64 17.95 -11.50 3.03
CA SER A 64 16.80 -12.27 3.50
C SER A 64 16.69 -13.57 2.71
N ASP A 65 16.36 -14.66 3.38
CA ASP A 65 16.03 -15.94 2.75
C ASP A 65 14.52 -16.11 2.50
N ARG A 66 13.72 -15.12 2.90
CA ARG A 66 12.28 -15.10 2.62
C ARG A 66 12.02 -14.94 1.12
N PRO A 67 11.10 -15.73 0.54
CA PRO A 67 10.69 -15.56 -0.85
C PRO A 67 10.12 -14.17 -1.12
N TYR A 68 10.55 -13.56 -2.23
CA TYR A 68 9.92 -12.36 -2.76
C TYR A 68 8.70 -12.74 -3.62
N ILE A 69 7.54 -12.21 -3.26
CA ILE A 69 6.27 -12.55 -3.92
C ILE A 69 6.11 -11.64 -5.15
N LEU A 70 6.31 -12.20 -6.34
CA LEU A 70 6.05 -11.49 -7.61
C LEU A 70 4.55 -11.48 -7.96
N PHE A 71 3.87 -12.59 -7.74
CA PHE A 71 2.45 -12.75 -8.02
C PHE A 71 1.80 -13.59 -6.93
N ARG A 72 0.54 -13.27 -6.62
CA ARG A 72 -0.27 -14.05 -5.69
C ARG A 72 -1.75 -13.98 -6.07
N PHE A 73 -2.50 -14.97 -5.62
CA PHE A 73 -3.86 -15.20 -6.10
C PHE A 73 -4.83 -14.04 -5.82
N SER A 74 -4.60 -13.24 -4.78
CA SER A 74 -5.39 -12.04 -4.52
C SER A 74 -5.24 -10.97 -5.61
N ASP A 75 -4.06 -10.84 -6.21
CA ASP A 75 -3.85 -9.88 -7.31
C ASP A 75 -4.72 -10.29 -8.50
N VAL A 76 -4.82 -11.59 -8.78
CA VAL A 76 -5.69 -12.15 -9.82
C VAL A 76 -7.16 -11.77 -9.60
N TYR A 77 -7.67 -11.87 -8.37
CA TYR A 77 -9.04 -11.43 -8.06
C TYR A 77 -9.26 -9.94 -8.34
N LEU A 78 -8.29 -9.09 -8.01
CA LEU A 78 -8.41 -7.65 -8.20
C LEU A 78 -8.24 -7.24 -9.67
N VAL A 79 -7.37 -7.90 -10.42
CA VAL A 79 -7.25 -7.72 -11.88
C VAL A 79 -8.53 -8.21 -12.58
N ALA A 80 -9.09 -9.34 -12.16
CA ALA A 80 -10.35 -9.85 -12.70
C ALA A 80 -11.53 -8.91 -12.37
N ALA A 81 -11.60 -8.34 -11.16
CA ALA A 81 -12.60 -7.35 -10.80
C ALA A 81 -12.48 -6.06 -11.64
N GLU A 82 -11.26 -5.63 -11.95
CA GLU A 82 -11.02 -4.50 -12.84
C GLU A 82 -11.43 -4.81 -14.29
N ALA A 83 -11.13 -6.01 -14.78
CA ALA A 83 -11.55 -6.46 -16.11
C ALA A 83 -13.09 -6.52 -16.21
N ALA A 84 -13.76 -7.02 -15.16
CA ALA A 84 -15.21 -7.03 -15.06
C ALA A 84 -15.81 -5.62 -15.11
N LEU A 85 -15.23 -4.66 -14.35
CA LEU A 85 -15.61 -3.24 -14.42
C LEU A 85 -15.47 -2.67 -15.85
N LYS A 86 -14.46 -3.10 -16.61
CA LYS A 86 -14.20 -2.64 -17.98
C LYS A 86 -15.03 -3.37 -19.05
N GLY A 87 -16.04 -4.15 -18.65
CA GLY A 87 -16.95 -4.84 -19.57
C GLY A 87 -16.58 -6.28 -19.88
N GLY A 88 -15.58 -6.86 -19.20
CA GLY A 88 -15.27 -8.29 -19.31
C GLY A 88 -16.27 -9.22 -18.61
N ALA A 89 -17.11 -8.68 -17.71
CA ALA A 89 -18.16 -9.38 -16.97
C ALA A 89 -19.13 -8.36 -16.35
N THR A 90 -19.91 -8.76 -15.35
CA THR A 90 -20.84 -7.85 -14.65
C THR A 90 -20.18 -7.14 -13.46
N LEU A 91 -20.73 -5.99 -13.04
CA LEU A 91 -20.30 -5.32 -11.80
C LEU A 91 -20.57 -6.18 -10.55
N GLN A 92 -21.54 -7.08 -10.60
CA GLN A 92 -21.79 -8.03 -9.51
C GLN A 92 -20.66 -9.06 -9.43
N ASP A 93 -20.14 -9.54 -10.55
CA ASP A 93 -18.97 -10.43 -10.58
C ASP A 93 -17.74 -9.73 -9.98
N ALA A 94 -17.52 -8.47 -10.33
CA ALA A 94 -16.45 -7.66 -9.75
C ALA A 94 -16.58 -7.54 -8.22
N ALA A 95 -17.78 -7.23 -7.72
CA ALA A 95 -18.05 -7.15 -6.29
C ALA A 95 -17.81 -8.49 -5.60
N ASN A 96 -18.25 -9.61 -6.20
CA ASN A 96 -18.03 -10.95 -5.69
C ASN A 96 -16.54 -11.29 -5.58
N MET A 97 -15.74 -10.97 -6.60
CA MET A 97 -14.28 -11.18 -6.60
C MET A 97 -13.58 -10.38 -5.50
N ILE A 98 -13.96 -9.11 -5.29
CA ILE A 98 -13.44 -8.28 -4.21
C ILE A 98 -13.85 -8.84 -2.84
N ASN A 99 -15.11 -9.28 -2.72
CA ASN A 99 -15.65 -9.83 -1.48
C ASN A 99 -14.96 -11.13 -1.05
N VAL A 100 -14.36 -11.91 -1.97
CA VAL A 100 -13.51 -13.05 -1.58
C VAL A 100 -12.34 -12.58 -0.69
N LEU A 101 -11.67 -11.51 -1.10
CA LEU A 101 -10.52 -10.97 -0.37
C LEU A 101 -10.93 -10.33 0.94
N ARG A 102 -12.02 -9.58 0.93
CA ARG A 102 -12.56 -8.90 2.12
C ARG A 102 -13.11 -9.89 3.14
N SER A 103 -13.71 -10.99 2.69
CA SER A 103 -14.12 -12.09 3.59
C SER A 103 -12.91 -12.75 4.24
N ARG A 104 -11.83 -12.99 3.47
CA ARG A 104 -10.57 -13.50 4.02
C ARG A 104 -9.96 -12.52 5.03
N ALA A 105 -9.98 -11.22 4.73
CA ALA A 105 -9.44 -10.18 5.61
C ALA A 105 -10.28 -9.98 6.90
N ALA A 106 -11.59 -10.26 6.84
CA ALA A 106 -12.47 -10.25 8.01
C ALA A 106 -12.17 -11.37 9.00
N ASN A 107 -11.63 -12.50 8.54
CA ASN A 107 -11.27 -13.66 9.36
C ASN A 107 -9.97 -13.41 10.13
N LYS A 108 -10.08 -13.20 11.45
CA LYS A 108 -8.94 -12.99 12.36
C LYS A 108 -8.88 -14.08 13.41
N ALA A 109 -7.66 -14.49 13.77
CA ALA A 109 -7.44 -15.49 14.81
C ALA A 109 -8.06 -15.06 16.14
N GLY A 110 -8.71 -16.00 16.83
CA GLY A 110 -9.34 -15.78 18.13
C GLY A 110 -10.72 -15.10 18.11
N GLN A 111 -11.30 -14.86 16.93
CA GLN A 111 -12.67 -14.34 16.83
C GLN A 111 -13.71 -15.39 17.22
N THR A 112 -14.76 -14.96 17.93
CA THR A 112 -15.99 -15.75 18.06
C THR A 112 -16.78 -15.71 16.74
N PRO A 113 -17.67 -16.69 16.49
CA PRO A 113 -18.53 -16.67 15.30
C PRO A 113 -19.33 -15.36 15.14
N ALA A 114 -19.80 -14.77 16.23
CA ALA A 114 -20.53 -13.50 16.20
C ALA A 114 -19.64 -12.31 15.81
N GLN A 115 -18.39 -12.27 16.31
CA GLN A 115 -17.41 -11.24 15.93
C GLN A 115 -17.03 -11.35 14.45
N TYR A 116 -16.85 -12.57 13.95
CA TYR A 116 -16.58 -12.79 12.53
C TYR A 116 -17.76 -12.35 11.66
N ALA A 117 -18.99 -12.74 12.01
CA ALA A 117 -20.18 -12.35 11.25
C ALA A 117 -20.34 -10.81 11.16
N LEU A 118 -20.09 -10.11 12.28
CA LEU A 118 -20.12 -8.64 12.32
C LEU A 118 -19.02 -8.03 11.43
N ALA A 119 -17.79 -8.53 11.53
CA ALA A 119 -16.66 -8.05 10.72
C ALA A 119 -16.87 -8.32 9.22
N LEU A 120 -17.41 -9.49 8.88
CA LEU A 120 -17.73 -9.86 7.51
C LEU A 120 -18.76 -8.91 6.92
N ALA A 121 -19.89 -8.72 7.61
CA ALA A 121 -20.97 -7.83 7.17
C ALA A 121 -20.50 -6.38 7.00
N ALA A 122 -19.65 -5.88 7.90
CA ALA A 122 -19.11 -4.52 7.81
C ALA A 122 -18.12 -4.33 6.65
N GLN A 123 -17.54 -5.42 6.12
CA GLN A 123 -16.57 -5.34 5.04
C GLN A 123 -17.19 -5.59 3.67
N GLN A 124 -18.27 -6.33 3.51
CA GLN A 124 -18.81 -6.65 2.17
C GLN A 124 -19.14 -5.39 1.35
N VAL A 125 -18.94 -5.49 0.04
CA VAL A 125 -19.32 -4.45 -0.92
C VAL A 125 -20.33 -4.97 -1.94
N THR A 126 -21.05 -4.05 -2.56
CA THR A 126 -22.03 -4.34 -3.61
C THR A 126 -21.53 -3.86 -4.97
N ALA A 127 -22.21 -4.28 -6.04
CA ALA A 127 -21.92 -3.81 -7.40
C ALA A 127 -21.90 -2.27 -7.51
N ALA A 128 -22.73 -1.56 -6.73
CA ALA A 128 -22.79 -0.10 -6.72
C ALA A 128 -21.52 0.57 -6.15
N ASN A 129 -20.72 -0.16 -5.38
CA ASN A 129 -19.46 0.37 -4.85
C ASN A 129 -18.29 0.22 -5.86
N VAL A 130 -18.46 -0.64 -6.87
CA VAL A 130 -17.38 -0.99 -7.79
C VAL A 130 -17.11 0.16 -8.75
N THR A 131 -16.02 0.86 -8.47
CA THR A 131 -15.44 1.88 -9.35
C THR A 131 -13.95 1.60 -9.51
N LEU A 132 -13.32 2.20 -10.53
CA LEU A 132 -11.87 2.07 -10.70
C LEU A 132 -11.13 2.57 -9.44
N ASP A 133 -11.61 3.67 -8.86
CA ASP A 133 -10.99 4.25 -7.69
C ASP A 133 -11.12 3.35 -6.45
N PHE A 134 -12.27 2.70 -6.29
CA PHE A 134 -12.48 1.70 -5.25
C PHE A 134 -11.54 0.49 -5.41
N ILE A 135 -11.39 -0.04 -6.63
CA ILE A 135 -10.48 -1.16 -6.91
C ILE A 135 -9.03 -0.76 -6.61
N LEU A 136 -8.62 0.45 -7.00
CA LEU A 136 -7.27 0.96 -6.72
C LEU A 136 -7.03 1.16 -5.21
N ASP A 137 -8.05 1.48 -4.43
CA ASP A 137 -7.96 1.54 -2.97
C ASP A 137 -7.83 0.14 -2.37
N GLU A 138 -8.60 -0.83 -2.86
CA GLU A 138 -8.53 -2.22 -2.41
C GLU A 138 -7.17 -2.84 -2.74
N ARG A 139 -6.63 -2.58 -3.95
CA ARG A 139 -5.26 -2.96 -4.32
C ARG A 139 -4.22 -2.35 -3.40
N SER A 140 -4.41 -1.10 -2.97
CA SER A 140 -3.48 -0.45 -2.03
C SER A 140 -3.48 -1.11 -0.65
N ARG A 141 -4.66 -1.52 -0.15
CA ARG A 141 -4.80 -2.21 1.15
C ARG A 141 -4.24 -3.62 1.10
N GLU A 142 -4.57 -4.34 0.03
CA GLU A 142 -4.22 -5.74 -0.13
C GLU A 142 -2.74 -5.90 -0.49
N LEU A 143 -2.27 -5.20 -1.53
CA LEU A 143 -0.93 -5.35 -2.13
C LEU A 143 0.08 -4.34 -1.60
N PHE A 144 -0.14 -3.80 -0.40
CA PHE A 144 0.75 -2.80 0.17
C PHE A 144 2.20 -3.29 0.22
N ALA A 145 3.10 -2.42 -0.25
CA ALA A 145 4.53 -2.61 -0.33
C ALA A 145 5.02 -3.76 -1.25
N GLU A 146 4.18 -4.26 -2.17
CA GLU A 146 4.56 -5.31 -3.14
C GLU A 146 4.95 -4.75 -4.53
N ASP A 147 5.49 -3.53 -4.60
CA ASP A 147 6.02 -2.92 -5.84
C ASP A 147 5.07 -2.82 -7.06
N THR A 148 3.75 -2.90 -6.83
CA THR A 148 2.72 -2.81 -7.89
C THR A 148 2.17 -1.41 -8.13
N ARG A 149 2.23 -0.52 -7.13
CA ARG A 149 1.42 0.72 -7.11
C ARG A 149 1.69 1.66 -8.28
N TRP A 150 2.95 1.89 -8.64
CA TRP A 150 3.29 2.78 -9.76
C TRP A 150 2.74 2.24 -11.09
N TRP A 151 2.85 0.93 -11.30
CA TRP A 151 2.34 0.26 -12.51
C TRP A 151 0.82 0.37 -12.60
N ASP A 152 0.11 0.13 -11.50
CA ASP A 152 -1.34 0.27 -11.43
C ASP A 152 -1.80 1.69 -11.75
N LEU A 153 -1.17 2.68 -11.13
CA LEU A 153 -1.54 4.07 -11.36
C LEU A 153 -1.20 4.56 -12.76
N SER A 154 -0.08 4.12 -13.32
CA SER A 154 0.34 4.52 -14.67
C SER A 154 -0.57 3.89 -15.74
N ARG A 155 -0.86 2.59 -15.65
CA ARG A 155 -1.71 1.89 -16.63
C ARG A 155 -3.18 2.31 -16.58
N THR A 156 -3.64 2.84 -15.45
CA THR A 156 -5.02 3.31 -15.26
C THR A 156 -5.19 4.81 -15.49
N GLY A 157 -4.10 5.54 -15.78
CA GLY A 157 -4.13 7.00 -15.96
C GLY A 157 -4.34 7.78 -14.67
N LYS A 158 -4.19 7.13 -13.51
CA LYS A 158 -4.48 7.70 -12.17
C LYS A 158 -3.25 8.22 -11.44
N LEU A 159 -2.05 8.10 -12.02
CA LEU A 159 -0.79 8.48 -11.36
C LEU A 159 -0.76 9.93 -10.87
N VAL A 160 -0.93 10.90 -11.76
CA VAL A 160 -0.83 12.32 -11.40
C VAL A 160 -1.89 12.72 -10.38
N GLU A 161 -3.13 12.30 -10.61
CA GLU A 161 -4.27 12.55 -9.72
C GLU A 161 -3.99 12.04 -8.30
N ARG A 162 -3.59 10.78 -8.18
CA ARG A 162 -3.37 10.11 -6.89
C ARG A 162 -2.12 10.60 -6.18
N VAL A 163 -1.04 10.93 -6.90
CA VAL A 163 0.16 11.52 -6.30
C VAL A 163 -0.17 12.89 -5.72
N LYS A 164 -0.89 13.74 -6.46
CA LYS A 164 -1.31 15.06 -5.95
C LYS A 164 -2.22 14.96 -4.71
N LEU A 165 -3.08 13.95 -4.66
CA LEU A 165 -4.03 13.78 -3.56
C LEU A 165 -3.39 13.18 -2.28
N TYR A 166 -2.48 12.21 -2.44
CA TYR A 166 -2.02 11.38 -1.31
C TYR A 166 -0.52 11.46 -1.02
N ASN A 167 0.28 12.10 -1.88
CA ASN A 167 1.71 12.25 -1.69
C ASN A 167 2.09 13.74 -1.73
N PRO A 168 2.03 14.46 -0.58
CA PRO A 168 2.34 15.89 -0.53
C PRO A 168 3.77 16.22 -0.97
N GLU A 169 4.72 15.30 -0.77
CA GLU A 169 6.12 15.48 -1.18
C GLU A 169 6.26 15.41 -2.71
N GLY A 170 5.57 14.47 -3.35
CA GLY A 170 5.58 14.30 -4.81
C GLY A 170 4.63 15.22 -5.56
N ALA A 171 3.62 15.80 -4.89
CA ALA A 171 2.53 16.54 -5.51
C ALA A 171 2.98 17.74 -6.36
N ALA A 172 4.01 18.46 -5.89
CA ALA A 172 4.56 19.61 -6.61
C ALA A 172 5.40 19.22 -7.84
N GLY A 173 6.04 18.05 -7.80
CA GLY A 173 6.96 17.60 -8.84
C GLY A 173 6.32 16.75 -9.94
N VAL A 174 5.20 16.08 -9.66
CA VAL A 174 4.59 15.15 -10.60
C VAL A 174 3.99 15.86 -11.82
N GLN A 175 4.43 15.44 -13.01
CA GLN A 175 4.00 15.92 -14.31
C GLN A 175 3.22 14.85 -15.09
N PRO A 176 2.39 15.25 -16.08
CA PRO A 176 1.65 14.32 -16.93
C PRO A 176 2.50 13.23 -17.57
N PHE A 177 3.73 13.56 -18.00
CA PHE A 177 4.63 12.62 -18.67
C PHE A 177 5.30 11.60 -17.74
N ASN A 178 5.23 11.77 -16.41
CA ASN A 178 5.85 10.83 -15.46
C ASN A 178 5.13 9.47 -15.37
N VAL A 179 4.09 9.25 -16.17
CA VAL A 179 3.49 7.91 -16.42
C VAL A 179 4.45 6.98 -17.18
N ARG A 180 5.52 7.53 -17.78
CA ARG A 180 6.64 6.78 -18.36
C ARG A 180 7.93 7.25 -17.70
N ARG A 181 8.94 6.39 -17.67
CA ARG A 181 10.29 6.76 -17.22
C ARG A 181 11.12 7.28 -18.40
N PRO A 182 12.11 8.16 -18.19
CA PRO A 182 13.02 8.54 -19.26
C PRO A 182 13.79 7.31 -19.74
N ILE A 183 13.99 7.22 -21.05
CA ILE A 183 14.98 6.32 -21.62
C ILE A 183 16.35 6.83 -21.17
N PRO A 184 17.22 5.99 -20.58
CA PRO A 184 18.52 6.46 -20.10
C PRO A 184 19.33 7.06 -21.25
N GLN A 185 19.83 8.30 -21.06
CA GLN A 185 20.53 9.04 -22.10
C GLN A 185 21.74 8.29 -22.66
N SER A 186 22.46 7.58 -21.79
CA SER A 186 23.58 6.72 -22.19
C SER A 186 23.19 5.65 -23.20
N GLN A 187 21.96 5.12 -23.16
CA GLN A 187 21.48 4.14 -24.14
C GLN A 187 21.16 4.79 -25.48
N ILE A 188 20.64 6.02 -25.48
CA ILE A 188 20.38 6.79 -26.71
C ILE A 188 21.70 7.19 -27.37
N ASP A 189 22.72 7.53 -26.58
CA ASP A 189 24.04 7.96 -27.07
C ASP A 189 24.87 6.80 -27.66
N LEU A 190 24.53 5.55 -27.34
CA LEU A 190 25.16 4.35 -27.93
C LEU A 190 24.71 4.07 -29.37
N VAL A 191 23.74 4.80 -29.92
CA VAL A 191 23.35 4.66 -31.33
C VAL A 191 24.42 5.29 -32.21
N THR A 192 25.24 4.45 -32.85
CA THR A 192 26.36 4.86 -33.70
C THR A 192 26.01 4.95 -35.18
N GLU A 193 24.89 4.35 -35.60
CA GLU A 193 24.43 4.32 -36.99
C GLU A 193 22.95 4.73 -37.08
N GLY A 194 22.62 5.57 -38.07
CA GLY A 194 21.26 6.08 -38.26
C GLY A 194 20.83 7.17 -37.25
N PRO A 195 19.57 7.62 -37.31
CA PRO A 195 19.04 8.59 -36.35
C PRO A 195 18.94 7.97 -34.95
N LYS A 196 19.27 8.77 -33.91
CA LYS A 196 19.10 8.37 -32.51
C LYS A 196 17.64 8.01 -32.21
N TYR A 197 17.42 7.04 -31.32
CA TYR A 197 16.08 6.72 -30.83
C TYR A 197 15.47 7.95 -30.12
N PRO A 198 14.19 8.25 -30.36
CA PRO A 198 13.54 9.37 -29.70
C PRO A 198 13.35 9.08 -28.21
N GLN A 199 13.36 10.14 -27.41
CA GLN A 199 13.01 10.09 -25.99
C GLN A 199 11.49 9.92 -25.81
N ASN A 200 11.07 9.43 -24.64
CA ASN A 200 9.68 9.50 -24.22
C ASN A 200 9.22 10.95 -24.14
N GLU A 201 8.00 11.22 -24.60
CA GLU A 201 7.42 12.57 -24.59
C GLU A 201 7.53 13.24 -23.21
N GLY A 202 8.06 14.46 -23.17
CA GLY A 202 8.23 15.26 -21.95
C GLY A 202 9.58 15.11 -21.23
N TYR A 203 10.47 14.22 -21.68
CA TYR A 203 11.83 14.05 -21.18
C TYR A 203 12.91 14.55 -22.16
#